data_AF-A0A2P9EWN0-F1
#
_entry.id   AF-A0A2P9EWN0-F1
#
_cell.length_a   1.000
_cell.length_b   1.000
_cell.length_c   1.000
_cell.angle_alpha   90.00
_cell.angle_beta   90.00
_cell.angle_gamma   90.00
#
_symmetry.space_group_name_H-M   'P 1'
#
loop_
_entity.id
_entity.type
_entity.pdbx_description
1 polymer ?
#
loop_
_entity_poly.entity_id
_entity_poly.type
_entity_poly.pdbx_seq_one_letter_code
_entity_poly.pdbx_strand_id
1 'polypeptide(L)'
;MQRTAEITAALTRPPGGKESHQLYWGPTLEFSLDCFVCERLGRTTSFERGAEKALCSGTRSGLGRHHAPARIAAFDSTSGDERLAVRILVDFWWAPFEDGRDGRRSAAPTSHPWVRLHLGYYCHETRESGKPSIQTNVSRPWDLRCGDCDQLLATDTQTPAVRLLV
;
A
#
# COMPACT_ATOMS: atom_id res chain seq x y z
N MET A 1 3.62 19.87 -9.96
CA MET A 1 3.97 20.16 -8.55
C MET A 1 4.24 18.83 -7.87
N GLN A 2 5.38 18.68 -7.17
CA GLN A 2 5.65 17.49 -6.35
C GLN A 2 4.85 17.58 -5.04
N ARG A 3 4.32 16.44 -4.59
CA ARG A 3 3.61 16.26 -3.33
C ARG A 3 4.12 15.00 -2.64
N THR A 4 3.92 14.91 -1.33
CA THR A 4 4.28 13.74 -0.55
C THR A 4 3.09 13.25 0.27
N ALA A 5 2.85 11.94 0.27
CA ALA A 5 1.92 11.27 1.17
C ALA A 5 2.70 10.45 2.20
N GLU A 6 2.32 10.57 3.46
CA GLU A 6 2.73 9.66 4.52
C GLU A 6 1.65 8.60 4.71
N ILE A 7 2.06 7.33 4.67
CA ILE A 7 1.20 6.17 4.89
C ILE A 7 1.72 5.45 6.13
N THR A 8 0.84 5.20 7.10
CA THR A 8 1.18 4.46 8.32
C THR A 8 0.21 3.33 8.58
N ALA A 9 0.71 2.19 9.03
CA ALA A 9 -0.12 1.08 9.48
C ALA A 9 0.55 0.31 10.63
N ALA A 10 -0.26 -0.39 11.42
CA ALA A 10 0.20 -1.26 12.48
C ALA A 10 -0.67 -2.52 12.56
N LEU A 11 -0.03 -3.63 12.89
CA LEU A 11 -0.64 -4.93 13.11
C LEU A 11 -0.31 -5.41 14.53
N THR A 12 -1.30 -6.02 15.18
CA THR A 12 -1.11 -6.71 16.46
C THR A 12 -0.72 -8.15 16.18
N ARG A 13 0.39 -8.62 16.75
CA ARG A 13 0.83 -10.01 16.64
C ARG A 13 0.33 -10.82 17.83
N PRO A 14 0.05 -12.13 17.65
CA PRO A 14 -0.12 -13.00 18.80
C PRO A 14 1.17 -13.03 19.64
N PRO A 15 1.08 -13.18 20.98
CA PRO A 15 2.25 -13.32 21.83
C PRO A 15 3.18 -14.43 21.33
N GLY A 16 4.45 -14.10 21.09
CA GLY A 16 5.40 -15.00 20.46
C GLY A 16 6.03 -16.03 21.40
N GLY A 17 6.11 -17.28 20.95
CA GLY A 17 7.07 -18.30 21.41
C GLY A 17 8.08 -18.62 20.30
N LYS A 18 9.03 -19.55 20.52
CA LYS A 18 10.10 -19.92 19.56
C LYS A 18 9.63 -20.41 18.18
N GLU A 19 8.33 -20.62 17.98
CA GLU A 19 7.70 -21.20 16.78
C GLU A 19 6.84 -20.19 15.99
N SER A 20 7.06 -18.88 16.18
CA SER A 20 6.29 -17.84 15.47
C SER A 20 6.67 -17.71 13.99
N HIS A 21 5.68 -17.42 13.15
CA HIS A 21 5.85 -17.05 11.75
C HIS A 21 6.72 -15.79 11.59
N GLN A 22 7.61 -15.77 10.60
CA GLN A 22 8.38 -14.55 10.30
C GLN A 22 7.56 -13.61 9.41
N LEU A 23 6.68 -12.81 10.01
CA LEU A 23 5.86 -11.82 9.31
C LEU A 23 6.62 -10.50 9.11
N TYR A 24 6.59 -9.92 7.91
CA TYR A 24 7.24 -8.65 7.60
C TYR A 24 6.45 -7.83 6.56
N TRP A 25 6.70 -6.52 6.51
CA TRP A 25 6.15 -5.66 5.45
C TRP A 25 6.86 -5.91 4.13
N GLY A 26 6.10 -6.14 3.06
CA GLY A 26 6.61 -6.33 1.72
C GLY A 26 7.14 -5.02 1.11
N PRO A 27 7.94 -5.10 0.04
CA PRO A 27 8.56 -3.94 -0.58
C PRO A 27 7.61 -3.15 -1.48
N THR A 28 6.37 -3.62 -1.67
CA THR A 28 5.40 -3.03 -2.59
C THR A 28 4.16 -2.51 -1.87
N LEU A 29 3.54 -1.50 -2.46
CA LEU A 29 2.21 -1.02 -2.08
C LEU A 29 1.43 -0.62 -3.34
N GLU A 30 0.11 -0.63 -3.23
CA GLU A 30 -0.77 -0.03 -4.22
C GLU A 30 -1.45 1.19 -3.62
N PHE A 31 -1.47 2.29 -4.36
CA PHE A 31 -2.00 3.56 -3.91
C PHE A 31 -2.90 4.16 -4.98
N SER A 32 -4.07 4.66 -4.59
CA SER A 32 -4.96 5.36 -5.50
C SER A 32 -4.44 6.78 -5.73
N LEU A 33 -4.05 7.08 -6.97
CA LEU A 33 -3.58 8.40 -7.39
C LEU A 33 -4.28 8.84 -8.66
N ASP A 34 -4.51 10.14 -8.75
CA ASP A 34 -4.85 10.78 -10.00
C ASP A 34 -3.61 10.77 -10.91
N CYS A 35 -3.78 10.33 -12.15
CA CYS A 35 -2.68 10.24 -13.11
C CYS A 35 -2.93 11.23 -14.25
N PHE A 36 -2.19 12.34 -14.23
CA PHE A 36 -2.23 13.34 -15.31
C PHE A 36 -1.61 12.84 -16.62
N VAL A 37 -0.85 11.73 -16.59
CA VAL A 37 -0.24 11.14 -17.80
C VAL A 37 -1.29 10.45 -18.67
N CYS A 38 -2.27 9.77 -18.06
CA CYS A 38 -3.41 9.20 -18.78
C CYS A 38 -4.70 9.99 -18.59
N GLU A 39 -4.62 11.13 -17.90
CA GLU A 39 -5.73 12.04 -17.62
C GLU A 39 -6.92 11.33 -16.94
N ARG A 40 -6.64 10.53 -15.90
CA ARG A 40 -7.67 9.82 -15.13
C ARG A 40 -7.52 9.98 -13.64
N LEU A 41 -8.66 10.13 -12.97
CA LEU A 41 -8.77 10.16 -11.52
C LEU A 41 -8.72 8.74 -10.93
N GLY A 42 -8.25 8.66 -9.68
CA GLY A 42 -8.39 7.47 -8.82
C GLY A 42 -7.79 6.19 -9.40
N ARG A 43 -6.63 6.27 -10.07
CA ARG A 43 -5.96 5.10 -10.64
C ARG A 43 -5.18 4.35 -9.57
N THR A 44 -5.33 3.03 -9.56
CA THR A 44 -4.39 2.16 -8.84
C THR A 44 -3.01 2.33 -9.43
N THR A 45 -2.08 2.76 -8.59
CA THR A 45 -0.66 2.95 -8.91
C THR A 45 0.14 2.03 -8.01
N SER A 46 0.92 1.14 -8.62
CA SER A 46 1.75 0.16 -7.90
C SER A 46 3.16 0.73 -7.70
N PHE A 47 3.67 0.63 -6.48
CA PHE A 47 4.98 1.12 -6.08
C PHE A 47 5.86 -0.05 -5.64
N GLU A 48 7.15 0.08 -5.85
CA GLU A 48 8.17 -0.86 -5.39
C GLU A 48 9.32 -0.09 -4.74
N ARG A 49 9.77 -0.57 -3.59
CA ARG A 49 10.88 0.03 -2.84
C ARG A 49 12.15 0.01 -3.69
N GLY A 50 12.76 1.18 -3.87
CA GLY A 50 13.97 1.35 -4.68
C GLY A 50 13.70 1.66 -6.15
N ALA A 51 12.46 1.54 -6.64
CA ALA A 51 12.10 1.96 -7.99
C ALA A 51 12.02 3.49 -8.09
N GLU A 52 12.53 4.05 -9.19
CA GLU A 52 12.49 5.50 -9.45
C GLU A 52 11.10 6.00 -9.87
N LYS A 53 10.26 5.10 -10.38
CA LYS A 53 8.92 5.39 -10.91
C LYS A 53 7.94 4.30 -10.52
N ALA A 54 6.71 4.69 -10.23
CA ALA A 54 5.60 3.82 -9.98
C ALA A 54 4.91 3.41 -11.29
N LEU A 55 4.06 2.40 -11.24
CA LEU A 55 3.31 1.91 -12.40
C LEU A 55 1.83 2.21 -12.25
N CYS A 56 1.30 3.11 -13.09
CA CYS A 56 -0.12 3.33 -13.20
C CYS A 56 -0.78 2.13 -13.91
N SER A 57 -1.93 1.71 -13.41
CA SER A 57 -2.75 0.67 -14.02
C SER A 57 -3.27 1.02 -15.43
N GLY A 58 -3.20 2.28 -15.87
CA GLY A 58 -3.66 2.74 -17.18
C GLY A 58 -5.18 2.77 -17.31
N THR A 59 -5.69 2.91 -18.53
CA THR A 59 -7.10 2.76 -18.86
C THR A 59 -7.31 1.59 -19.81
N ARG A 60 -8.52 1.01 -19.81
CA ARG A 60 -8.87 -0.05 -20.75
C ARG A 60 -9.10 0.48 -22.18
N SER A 61 -9.53 1.73 -22.30
CA SER A 61 -9.91 2.38 -23.57
C SER A 61 -8.88 3.39 -24.08
N GLY A 62 -7.72 3.50 -23.44
CA GLY A 62 -6.70 4.50 -23.76
C GLY A 62 -5.30 3.99 -23.41
N LEU A 63 -4.49 4.83 -22.78
CA LEU A 63 -3.12 4.48 -22.40
C LEU A 63 -3.10 3.27 -21.44
N GLY A 64 -2.50 2.16 -21.88
CA GLY A 64 -2.30 0.97 -21.06
C GLY A 64 -1.44 1.22 -19.81
N ARG A 65 -0.96 0.16 -19.16
CA ARG A 65 -0.03 0.31 -18.03
C ARG A 65 1.18 1.16 -18.43
N HIS A 66 1.51 2.17 -17.64
CA HIS A 66 2.57 3.13 -17.93
C HIS A 66 3.19 3.66 -16.65
N HIS A 67 4.41 4.22 -16.75
CA HIS A 67 5.07 4.82 -15.60
C HIS A 67 4.40 6.11 -15.17
N ALA A 68 4.12 6.23 -13.88
CA ALA A 68 3.73 7.46 -13.22
C ALA A 68 4.95 8.08 -12.54
N PRO A 69 5.09 9.42 -12.55
CA PRO A 69 6.15 10.15 -11.85
C PRO A 69 5.89 10.15 -10.34
N ALA A 70 6.04 8.99 -9.71
CA ALA A 70 5.84 8.77 -8.29
C ALA A 70 6.80 7.68 -7.80
N ARG A 71 7.21 7.70 -6.53
CA ARG A 71 8.13 6.71 -5.95
C ARG A 71 7.95 6.61 -4.43
N ILE A 72 8.46 5.52 -3.85
CA ILE A 72 8.66 5.44 -2.40
C ILE A 72 9.92 6.22 -2.06
N ALA A 73 9.77 7.31 -1.32
CA ALA A 73 10.85 8.18 -0.87
C ALA A 73 11.51 7.69 0.43
N ALA A 74 10.71 7.09 1.32
CA ALA A 74 11.18 6.48 2.55
C ALA A 74 10.31 5.28 2.94
N PHE A 75 10.91 4.28 3.57
CA PHE A 75 10.23 3.08 4.05
C PHE A 75 10.86 2.65 5.38
N ASP A 76 10.16 2.96 6.47
CA ASP A 76 10.59 2.63 7.83
C ASP A 76 9.63 1.58 8.40
N SER A 77 10.18 0.44 8.82
CA SER A 77 9.41 -0.61 9.49
C SER A 77 9.94 -0.89 10.89
N THR A 78 9.04 -1.25 11.79
CA THR A 78 9.37 -1.63 13.17
C THR A 78 8.70 -2.96 13.48
N SER A 79 9.49 -3.92 13.95
CA SER A 79 9.04 -5.26 14.33
C SER A 79 9.38 -5.50 15.79
N GLY A 80 8.38 -5.47 16.65
CA GLY A 80 8.45 -5.93 18.04
C GLY A 80 7.66 -7.23 18.23
N ASP A 81 7.67 -7.75 19.46
CA ASP A 81 7.06 -9.05 19.78
C ASP A 81 5.56 -9.07 19.50
N GLU A 82 4.84 -8.04 19.96
CA GLU A 82 3.37 -7.95 19.84
C GLU A 82 2.91 -6.99 18.73
N ARG A 83 3.85 -6.32 18.04
CA ARG A 83 3.51 -5.26 17.09
C ARG A 83 4.41 -5.24 15.86
N LEU A 84 3.80 -5.15 14.69
CA LEU A 84 4.46 -4.87 13.43
C LEU A 84 3.91 -3.58 12.82
N ALA A 85 4.77 -2.56 12.66
CA ALA A 85 4.36 -1.23 12.19
C ALA A 85 5.19 -0.78 10.98
N VAL A 86 4.62 0.09 10.16
CA VAL A 86 5.29 0.72 9.01
C VAL A 86 4.91 2.18 8.88
N ARG A 87 5.88 2.97 8.40
CA ARG A 87 5.72 4.33 7.92
C ARG A 87 6.38 4.43 6.54
N ILE A 88 5.60 4.86 5.55
CA ILE A 88 6.06 4.97 4.16
C ILE A 88 5.81 6.39 3.68
N LEU A 89 6.80 7.01 3.06
CA LEU A 89 6.65 8.27 2.35
C LEU A 89 6.60 8.00 0.86
N VAL A 90 5.55 8.49 0.20
CA VAL A 90 5.35 8.39 -1.24
C VAL A 90 5.42 9.78 -1.85
N ASP A 91 6.43 10.02 -2.69
CA ASP A 91 6.51 11.23 -3.50
C ASP A 91 5.74 11.00 -4.81
N PHE A 92 4.98 11.99 -5.25
CA PHE A 92 4.32 11.94 -6.55
C PHE A 92 4.16 13.34 -7.15
N TRP A 93 4.26 13.41 -8.47
CA TRP A 93 3.97 14.62 -9.21
C TRP A 93 2.50 14.70 -9.56
N TRP A 94 1.93 15.89 -9.43
CA TRP A 94 0.56 16.18 -9.80
C TRP A 94 0.48 17.48 -10.61
N ALA A 95 -0.43 17.48 -11.59
CA ALA A 95 -0.81 18.62 -12.40
C ALA A 95 -2.32 18.56 -12.67
N PRO A 96 -3.01 19.70 -12.86
CA PRO A 96 -4.43 19.71 -13.19
C PRO A 96 -4.66 19.18 -14.62
N PHE A 97 -5.69 18.36 -14.77
CA PHE A 97 -6.24 17.80 -16.02
C PHE A 97 -7.77 17.65 -15.93
N GLU A 98 -8.42 17.41 -17.07
CA GLU A 98 -9.83 16.97 -17.15
C GLU A 98 -9.89 15.44 -17.31
N ASP A 99 -10.73 14.76 -16.54
CA ASP A 99 -10.81 13.29 -16.61
C ASP A 99 -11.37 12.86 -17.97
N GLY A 100 -10.60 12.09 -18.72
CA GLY A 100 -10.99 11.61 -20.05
C GLY A 100 -12.21 10.67 -20.06
N ARG A 101 -12.78 10.28 -18.91
CA ARG A 101 -14.03 9.50 -18.82
C ARG A 101 -15.28 10.35 -18.86
N ASP A 102 -15.32 11.38 -18.03
CA ASP A 102 -16.54 12.10 -17.67
C ASP A 102 -16.35 13.63 -17.68
N GLY A 103 -15.18 14.11 -18.12
CA GLY A 103 -14.85 15.53 -18.25
C GLY A 103 -14.70 16.25 -16.90
N ARG A 104 -14.69 15.52 -15.78
CA ARG A 104 -14.54 16.15 -14.46
C ARG A 104 -13.15 16.72 -14.31
N ARG A 105 -13.07 17.99 -13.90
CA ARG A 105 -11.80 18.63 -13.59
C ARG A 105 -11.18 18.00 -12.34
N SER A 106 -9.93 17.59 -12.44
CA SER A 106 -9.15 17.14 -11.29
C SER A 106 -8.99 18.26 -10.26
N ALA A 107 -9.05 17.88 -8.99
CA ALA A 107 -8.67 18.72 -7.88
C ALA A 107 -7.33 18.24 -7.34
N ALA A 108 -6.59 19.14 -6.66
CA ALA A 108 -5.46 18.70 -5.88
C ALA A 108 -5.92 17.58 -4.92
N PRO A 109 -5.12 16.53 -4.71
CA PRO A 109 -5.50 15.48 -3.77
C PRO A 109 -5.75 16.09 -2.39
N THR A 110 -6.95 15.91 -1.84
CA THR A 110 -7.36 16.49 -0.54
C THR A 110 -7.84 15.44 0.45
N SER A 111 -8.03 14.18 0.06
CA SER A 111 -8.64 13.16 0.91
C SER A 111 -7.95 11.79 0.81
N HIS A 112 -7.91 11.10 1.95
CA HIS A 112 -7.44 9.72 2.22
C HIS A 112 -7.67 8.73 1.07
N PRO A 113 -6.73 8.60 0.13
CA PRO A 113 -6.87 7.66 -0.97
C PRO A 113 -6.78 6.22 -0.47
N TRP A 114 -7.37 5.31 -1.25
CA TRP A 114 -7.24 3.88 -1.02
C TRP A 114 -5.76 3.46 -1.07
N VAL A 115 -5.33 2.66 -0.11
CA VAL A 115 -4.00 2.03 -0.10
C VAL A 115 -4.14 0.55 0.20
N ARG A 116 -3.31 -0.27 -0.45
CA ARG A 116 -3.04 -1.67 -0.11
C ARG A 116 -1.55 -1.82 0.22
N LEU A 117 -1.27 -2.36 1.39
CA LEU A 117 0.07 -2.68 1.85
C LEU A 117 0.29 -4.18 1.76
N HIS A 118 1.32 -4.60 1.05
CA HIS A 118 1.68 -6.01 0.94
C HIS A 118 2.57 -6.43 2.11
N LEU A 119 2.40 -7.67 2.53
CA LEU A 119 3.22 -8.32 3.54
C LEU A 119 3.84 -9.60 2.95
N GLY A 120 4.86 -10.11 3.62
CA GLY A 120 5.36 -11.46 3.43
C GLY A 120 5.40 -12.19 4.76
N TYR A 121 5.26 -13.50 4.73
CA TYR A 121 5.56 -14.34 5.87
C TYR A 121 6.33 -15.59 5.45
N TYR A 122 7.10 -16.16 6.39
CA TYR A 122 7.65 -17.51 6.29
C TYR A 122 7.03 -18.41 7.37
N CYS A 123 6.40 -19.51 6.94
CA CYS A 123 5.76 -20.49 7.80
C CYS A 123 6.81 -21.34 8.51
N HIS A 124 6.72 -21.40 9.84
CA HIS A 124 7.63 -22.23 10.63
C HIS A 124 7.34 -23.74 10.44
N GLU A 125 6.06 -24.11 10.29
CA GLU A 125 5.63 -25.50 10.17
C GLU A 125 5.94 -26.09 8.79
N THR A 126 5.42 -25.46 7.73
CA THR A 126 5.51 -25.99 6.37
C THR A 126 6.74 -25.50 5.61
N ARG A 127 7.47 -24.50 6.13
CA ARG A 127 8.62 -23.87 5.47
C ARG A 127 8.28 -23.15 4.16
N GLU A 128 6.99 -22.88 3.94
CA GLU A 128 6.47 -22.14 2.79
C GLU A 128 6.36 -20.64 3.06
N SER A 129 6.32 -19.84 2.00
CA SER A 129 6.16 -18.39 2.08
C SER A 129 4.84 -17.93 1.52
N GLY A 130 4.19 -16.98 2.21
CA GLY A 130 2.95 -16.35 1.72
C GLY A 130 3.05 -14.83 1.60
N LYS A 131 2.12 -14.26 0.85
CA LYS A 131 2.09 -12.82 0.52
C LYS A 131 0.73 -12.18 0.80
N PRO A 132 0.32 -12.05 2.06
CA PRO A 132 -0.94 -11.41 2.38
C PRO A 132 -0.87 -9.88 2.17
N SER A 133 -2.00 -9.20 2.33
CA SER A 133 -2.05 -7.74 2.27
C SER A 133 -3.13 -7.20 3.19
N ILE A 134 -2.99 -5.94 3.59
CA ILE A 134 -4.06 -5.16 4.23
C ILE A 134 -4.38 -3.94 3.37
N GLN A 135 -5.59 -3.42 3.50
CA GLN A 135 -6.02 -2.28 2.70
C GLN A 135 -7.09 -1.46 3.39
N THR A 136 -7.27 -0.20 3.01
CA THR A 136 -8.16 0.73 3.72
C THR A 136 -9.63 0.29 3.74
N ASN A 137 -10.11 -0.36 2.68
CA ASN A 137 -11.52 -0.72 2.47
C ASN A 137 -11.87 -2.16 2.91
N VAL A 138 -11.37 -2.61 4.05
CA VAL A 138 -11.69 -3.92 4.66
C VAL A 138 -12.38 -3.71 6.01
N SER A 139 -13.33 -4.59 6.34
CA SER A 139 -13.97 -4.61 7.66
C SER A 139 -12.97 -4.99 8.74
N ARG A 140 -12.97 -4.26 9.86
CA ARG A 140 -12.03 -4.46 10.98
C ARG A 140 -12.76 -4.87 12.26
N PRO A 141 -12.13 -5.68 13.13
CA PRO A 141 -10.78 -6.25 12.98
C PRO A 141 -10.71 -7.31 11.86
N TRP A 142 -9.54 -7.44 11.25
CA TRP A 142 -9.28 -8.45 10.21
C TRP A 142 -8.08 -9.31 10.59
N ASP A 143 -8.29 -10.62 10.69
CA ASP A 143 -7.24 -11.58 11.01
C ASP A 143 -6.49 -12.01 9.75
N LEU A 144 -5.17 -11.84 9.77
CA LEU A 144 -4.25 -12.39 8.80
C LEU A 144 -3.85 -13.78 9.28
N ARG A 145 -4.20 -14.82 8.51
CA ARG A 145 -3.85 -16.21 8.81
C ARG A 145 -2.82 -16.73 7.81
N CYS A 146 -2.03 -17.69 8.27
CA CYS A 146 -1.12 -18.45 7.42
C CYS A 146 -1.96 -19.29 6.45
N GLY A 147 -1.70 -19.19 5.15
CA GLY A 147 -2.40 -19.99 4.14
C GLY A 147 -2.10 -21.49 4.23
N ASP A 148 -1.04 -21.87 4.94
CA ASP A 148 -0.51 -23.23 4.97
C ASP A 148 -0.91 -24.00 6.25
N CYS A 149 -0.82 -23.36 7.42
CA CYS A 149 -1.17 -23.96 8.71
C CYS A 149 -2.36 -23.31 9.43
N ASP A 150 -2.99 -22.30 8.83
CA ASP A 150 -4.14 -21.55 9.35
C ASP A 150 -3.92 -20.80 10.69
N GLN A 151 -2.71 -20.85 11.24
CA GLN A 151 -2.37 -20.09 12.45
C GLN A 151 -2.47 -18.57 12.21
N LEU A 152 -2.85 -17.84 13.26
CA LEU A 152 -2.92 -16.39 13.24
C LEU A 152 -1.51 -15.80 13.07
N LEU A 153 -1.32 -14.97 12.04
CA LEU A 153 -0.10 -14.21 11.80
C LEU A 153 -0.14 -12.88 12.55
N ALA A 154 -1.27 -12.17 12.42
CA ALA A 154 -1.52 -10.88 13.04
C ALA A 154 -2.99 -10.45 12.86
N THR A 155 -3.42 -9.45 13.61
CA THR A 155 -4.73 -8.81 13.46
C THR A 155 -4.56 -7.35 13.04
N ASP A 156 -5.23 -6.96 11.95
CA ASP A 156 -5.41 -5.57 11.51
C ASP A 156 -6.62 -4.97 12.23
N THR A 157 -6.36 -4.15 13.24
CA THR A 157 -7.40 -3.49 14.05
C THR A 157 -7.67 -2.04 13.63
N GLN A 158 -6.75 -1.42 12.89
CA GLN A 158 -6.80 0.00 12.55
C GLN A 158 -6.57 0.23 11.06
N THR A 159 -7.42 1.04 10.44
CA THR A 159 -7.28 1.40 9.03
C THR A 159 -5.93 2.07 8.77
N PRO A 160 -5.18 1.65 7.72
CA PRO A 160 -3.99 2.37 7.28
C PRO A 160 -4.30 3.87 7.13
N ALA A 161 -3.56 4.70 7.84
CA ALA A 161 -3.73 6.14 7.79
C ALA A 161 -2.91 6.70 6.62
N VAL A 162 -3.49 7.67 5.92
CA VAL A 162 -2.85 8.38 4.81
C VAL A 162 -2.95 9.87 5.07
N ARG A 163 -1.81 10.53 5.18
CA ARG A 163 -1.71 11.98 5.41
C ARG A 163 -0.93 12.62 4.27
N LEU A 164 -1.54 13.61 3.61
CA LEU A 164 -0.79 14.44 2.66
C LEU A 164 0.06 15.44 3.43
N LEU A 165 1.35 15.50 3.09
CA LEU A 165 2.29 16.46 3.63
C LEU A 165 2.25 17.70 2.73
N VAL A 166 1.97 18.85 3.33
CA VAL A 166 1.91 20.18 2.66
C VAL A 166 3.28 20.81 2.55
#